data_AF-A0A0C3BAE2-F1
#
_entry.id   AF-A0A0C3BAE2-F1
#
_cell.length_a   1.000
_cell.length_b   1.000
_cell.length_c   1.000
_cell.angle_alpha   90.00
_cell.angle_beta   90.00
_cell.angle_gamma   90.00
#
_symmetry.space_group_name_H-M   'P 1'
#
loop_
_entity.id
_entity.type
_entity.pdbx_description
1 polymer ?
#
loop_
_entity_poly.entity_id
_entity_poly.type
_entity_poly.pdbx_seq_one_letter_code
_entity_poly.pdbx_strand_id
1 'polypeptide(L)' 'DDICDTLSVSRASLYRWDAIFEEHGHVIRPPSPLVGRTRIITCAVLTAIHTLYEQEPDLYLDELCTFLAVQHNL' A
#
# COMPACT_ATOMS: atom_id res chain seq x y z
N ASP A 1 -12.32 24.67 -24.84
CA ASP A 1 -11.27 25.14 -23.91
C ASP A 1 -11.84 25.64 -22.61
N ASP A 2 -13.05 26.21 -22.61
CA ASP A 2 -13.78 26.71 -21.44
C ASP A 2 -13.75 25.80 -20.19
N ILE A 3 -13.94 24.48 -20.33
CA ILE A 3 -13.92 23.55 -19.19
C ILE A 3 -12.48 23.39 -18.63
N CYS A 4 -11.47 23.26 -19.50
CA CYS A 4 -10.07 23.15 -19.09
C CYS A 4 -9.62 24.41 -18.35
N ASP A 5 -9.99 25.58 -18.89
CA ASP A 5 -9.61 26.88 -18.33
C ASP A 5 -10.33 27.15 -17.02
N THR A 6 -11.63 26.85 -16.94
CA THR A 6 -12.44 27.00 -15.72
C THR A 6 -11.93 26.11 -14.59
N LEU A 7 -11.53 24.87 -14.90
CA LEU A 7 -11.04 23.91 -13.91
C LEU A 7 -9.52 23.98 -13.69
N SER A 8 -8.80 24.80 -14.47
CA SER A 8 -7.33 24.88 -14.47
C SER A 8 -6.65 23.51 -14.62
N VAL A 9 -7.20 22.66 -15.50
CA VAL A 9 -6.66 21.31 -15.78
C VAL A 9 -6.30 21.16 -17.25
N SER A 10 -5.34 20.28 -17.53
CA SER A 10 -4.97 19.96 -18.91
C SER A 10 -6.08 19.20 -19.63
N ARG A 11 -6.18 19.36 -20.95
CA ARG A 11 -7.11 18.56 -21.79
C ARG A 11 -6.85 17.05 -21.66
N ALA A 12 -5.59 16.65 -21.48
CA ALA A 12 -5.24 15.25 -21.24
C ALA A 12 -5.81 14.70 -19.92
N SER A 13 -5.95 15.55 -18.89
CA SER A 13 -6.56 15.15 -17.62
C SER A 13 -8.05 14.84 -17.78
N LEU A 14 -8.77 15.61 -18.61
CA LEU A 14 -10.18 15.36 -18.89
C LEU A 14 -10.39 13.99 -19.56
N TYR A 15 -9.57 13.66 -20.58
CA TYR A 15 -9.65 12.34 -21.22
C TYR A 15 -9.34 11.19 -20.25
N ARG A 16 -8.45 11.39 -19.28
CA ARG A 16 -8.16 10.38 -18.25
C ARG A 16 -9.34 10.22 -17.29
N TRP A 17 -10.01 11.30 -16.92
CA TRP A 17 -11.20 11.24 -16.07
C TRP A 17 -12.37 10.55 -16.77
N ASP A 18 -12.57 10.85 -18.05
CA ASP A 18 -13.58 10.22 -18.90
C ASP A 18 -13.33 8.70 -18.99
N ALA A 19 -12.10 8.30 -19.29
CA ALA A 19 -11.72 6.88 -19.34
C ALA A 19 -11.92 6.15 -17.99
N ILE A 20 -11.56 6.79 -16.86
CA ILE A 20 -11.78 6.21 -15.52
C ILE A 20 -13.27 6.04 -15.24
N PHE A 21 -14.08 7.04 -15.61
CA PHE A 21 -15.52 7.03 -15.39
C PHE A 21 -16.21 5.95 -16.25
N GLU A 22 -15.84 5.81 -17.52
CA GLU A 22 -16.35 4.75 -18.40
C GLU A 22 -15.99 3.35 -17.89
N GLU A 23 -14.77 3.16 -17.38
CA GLU A 23 -14.31 1.86 -16.88
C GLU A 23 -14.98 1.46 -15.55
N HIS A 24 -15.18 2.42 -14.63
CA HIS A 24 -15.57 2.11 -13.25
C HIS A 24 -16.98 2.60 -12.86
N GLY A 25 -17.64 3.39 -13.71
CA GLY A 25 -18.94 4.01 -13.45
C GLY A 25 -18.93 5.07 -12.33
N HIS A 26 -17.75 5.41 -11.80
CA HIS A 26 -17.58 6.38 -10.72
C HIS A 26 -16.24 7.12 -10.89
N VAL A 27 -16.20 8.38 -10.45
CA VAL A 27 -14.95 9.13 -10.32
C VAL A 27 -14.11 8.50 -9.20
N ILE A 28 -13.16 7.64 -9.55
CA ILE A 28 -12.24 7.03 -8.57
C ILE A 28 -11.14 8.05 -8.25
N ARG A 29 -10.92 8.27 -6.95
CA ARG A 29 -9.80 9.10 -6.49
C ARG A 29 -8.50 8.43 -6.94
N PRO A 30 -7.60 9.13 -7.66
CA PRO A 30 -6.33 8.55 -8.05
C PRO A 30 -5.59 8.03 -6.82
N PRO A 31 -4.94 6.86 -6.90
CA PRO A 31 -4.17 6.33 -5.78
C PRO A 31 -3.15 7.38 -5.32
N SER A 32 -2.94 7.46 -4.00
CA SER A 32 -1.98 8.40 -3.41
C SER A 32 -0.65 8.31 -4.18
N PRO A 33 -0.02 9.43 -4.58
CA PRO A 33 1.27 9.37 -5.27
C PRO A 33 2.35 8.70 -4.41
N LEU A 34 2.14 8.63 -3.10
CA LEU A 34 2.93 7.85 -2.15
C LEU A 34 2.41 6.41 -2.07
N VAL A 35 2.58 5.63 -3.13
CA VAL A 35 2.41 4.16 -3.05
C VAL A 35 3.79 3.54 -2.85
N GLY A 36 4.14 3.26 -1.60
CA GLY A 36 5.20 2.30 -1.31
C GLY A 36 4.75 0.89 -1.69
N ARG A 37 5.69 -0.02 -1.96
CA ARG A 37 5.36 -1.45 -2.14
C ARG A 37 4.57 -1.93 -0.91
N THR A 38 3.40 -2.50 -1.12
CA THR A 38 2.59 -3.11 -0.05
C THR A 38 3.47 -4.09 0.71
N ARG A 39 3.75 -3.79 1.98
CA ARG A 39 4.59 -4.65 2.81
C ARG A 39 3.73 -5.83 3.27
N ILE A 40 4.22 -7.04 3.02
CA ILE A 40 3.63 -8.28 3.54
C ILE A 40 3.73 -8.29 5.08
N ILE A 41 4.79 -7.68 5.62
CA ILE A 41 5.08 -7.58 7.04
C ILE A 41 4.67 -6.18 7.53
N THR A 42 3.72 -6.14 8.47
CA THR A 42 3.35 -4.88 9.14
C THR A 42 4.48 -4.38 10.04
N CYS A 43 4.49 -3.09 10.38
CA CYS A 43 5.52 -2.55 11.29
C CYS A 43 5.52 -3.26 12.65
N ALA A 44 4.35 -3.68 13.16
CA ALA A 44 4.26 -4.41 14.43
C ALA A 44 4.98 -5.77 14.37
N VAL A 45 4.78 -6.52 13.29
CA VAL A 45 5.45 -7.80 13.06
C VAL A 45 6.96 -7.59 12.88
N LEU A 46 7.37 -6.54 12.17
CA LEU A 46 8.78 -6.21 12.00
C LEU A 46 9.46 -5.89 13.34
N THR A 47 8.80 -5.14 14.22
CA THR A 47 9.31 -4.86 15.58
C THR A 47 9.45 -6.15 16.38
N ALA A 48 8.46 -7.05 16.31
CA ALA A 48 8.52 -8.34 17.01
C ALA A 48 9.68 -9.23 16.52
N ILE A 49 9.91 -9.27 15.20
CA ILE A 49 11.06 -9.96 14.60
C ILE A 49 12.37 -9.41 15.16
N HIS A 50 12.52 -8.08 15.21
CA HIS A 50 13.73 -7.44 15.73
C HIS A 50 13.95 -7.77 17.21
N THR A 51 12.92 -7.66 18.05
CA THR A 51 13.04 -7.99 19.47
C THR A 51 13.40 -9.45 19.71
N LEU A 52 12.91 -10.35 18.87
CA LEU A 52 13.19 -11.78 18.98
C LEU A 52 14.64 -12.09 18.59
N TYR A 53 15.13 -11.50 17.49
CA TYR A 53 16.52 -11.64 17.07
C TYR A 53 17.54 -11.05 18.06
N GLU A 54 17.17 -9.99 18.78
CA GLU A 54 18.02 -9.43 19.84
C GLU A 54 18.16 -10.38 21.04
N GLN A 55 17.12 -11.17 21.32
CA GLN A 55 17.08 -12.11 22.45
C GLN A 55 17.73 -13.46 22.08
N GLU A 56 17.45 -13.96 20.88
CA GLU A 56 17.90 -15.26 20.40
C GLU A 56 18.43 -15.13 18.96
N PRO A 57 19.73 -14.81 18.78
CA PRO A 57 20.30 -14.55 17.45
C PRO A 57 20.43 -15.82 16.59
N ASP A 58 20.41 -17.00 17.21
CA ASP A 58 20.55 -18.30 16.55
C ASP A 58 19.20 -18.90 16.13
N LEU A 59 18.10 -18.17 16.31
CA LEU A 59 16.76 -18.65 16.01
C LEU A 59 16.59 -18.95 14.51
N TYR A 60 16.02 -20.12 14.21
CA TYR A 60 15.76 -20.51 12.84
C TYR A 60 14.50 -19.82 12.28
N LEU A 61 14.43 -19.73 10.94
CA LEU A 61 13.34 -19.02 10.26
C LEU A 61 11.98 -19.68 10.48
N ASP A 62 11.92 -21.00 10.63
CA ASP A 62 10.71 -21.77 10.89
C ASP A 62 10.19 -21.57 12.33
N GLU A 63 11.09 -21.49 13.30
CA GLU A 63 10.77 -21.14 14.68
C GLU A 63 10.22 -19.71 14.76
N LEU A 64 10.83 -18.78 14.01
CA LEU A 64 10.35 -17.41 13.90
C LEU A 64 8.96 -17.34 13.25
N CYS A 65 8.73 -18.07 12.16
CA CYS A 65 7.40 -18.17 11.55
C CYS A 65 6.36 -18.74 12.52
N THR A 66 6.73 -19.74 13.31
CA THR A 66 5.85 -20.35 14.32
C THR A 66 5.50 -19.34 15.41
N PHE A 67 6.49 -18.60 15.92
CA PHE A 67 6.26 -17.55 16.91
C PHE A 67 5.34 -16.45 16.37
N LEU A 68 5.58 -15.99 15.15
CA LEU A 68 4.77 -14.97 14.50
C LEU A 68 3.33 -15.42 14.26
N ALA A 69 3.12 -16.69 13.87
CA ALA A 69 1.78 -17.26 13.71
C ALA A 69 1.02 -17.29 15.05
N VAL A 70 1.68 -17.68 16.14
CA VAL A 70 1.07 -17.75 17.48
C VAL A 70 0.78 -16.35 18.05
N GLN A 71 1.73 -15.43 17.96
CA GLN A 71 1.65 -14.12 18.63
C GLN A 71 0.86 -13.07 17.82
N HIS A 72 0.93 -13.14 16.48
CA HIS A 72 0.36 -12.13 15.59
C HIS A 72 -0.74 -12.66 14.67
N ASN A 73 -1.09 -13.95 14.77
CA ASN A 73 -2.15 -14.61 14.00
C ASN A 73 -1.98 -14.40 12.47
N LEU A 74 -0.72 -14.45 12.02
CA LEU A 74 -0.32 -14.47 10.62
C LEU A 74 -0.59 -15.84 9.98
#